data_AF-U6DW85-F1
#
_entry.id   AF-U6DW85-F1
#
_cell.length_a   1.000
_cell.length_b   1.000
_cell.length_c   1.000
_cell.angle_alpha   90.00
_cell.angle_beta   90.00
_cell.angle_gamma   90.00
#
_symmetry.space_group_name_H-M   'P 1'
#
loop_
_entity.id
_entity.type
_entity.pdbx_description
1 polymer ?
#
loop_
_entity_poly.entity_id
_entity_poly.type
_entity_poly.pdbx_seq_one_letter_code
_entity_poly.pdbx_strand_id
1 'polypeptide(L)'
;MKVSLGNGEMGVSAHLQPCKAGTTRFFTSNTHSSVVLQGFDQLRIEGLLCDVTLIPGDGDEIFPVHRAMMASASDYFKAMFTGGMK
;
A
#
# COMPACT_ATOMS: atom_id res chain seq x y z
N MET A 1 -23.24 3.07 -17.85
CA MET A 1 -21.79 3.14 -17.59
C MET A 1 -21.33 1.71 -17.40
N LYS A 2 -20.78 1.09 -18.45
CA LYS A 2 -20.44 -0.34 -18.45
C LYS A 2 -18.96 -0.45 -18.09
N VAL A 3 -18.67 -0.79 -16.85
CA VAL A 3 -17.30 -1.13 -16.42
C VAL A 3 -17.16 -2.64 -16.55
N SER A 4 -16.41 -3.07 -17.56
CA SER A 4 -16.02 -4.47 -17.72
C SER A 4 -14.82 -4.74 -16.80
N LEU A 5 -14.98 -5.64 -15.83
CA LEU A 5 -13.87 -6.19 -15.07
C LEU A 5 -13.23 -7.29 -15.91
N GLY A 6 -12.09 -6.99 -16.52
CA GLY A 6 -11.28 -7.96 -17.23
C GLY A 6 -10.56 -8.86 -16.24
N ASN A 7 -10.90 -10.15 -16.23
CA ASN A 7 -10.09 -11.19 -15.61
C ASN A 7 -8.72 -11.22 -16.31
N GLY A 8 -7.68 -10.73 -15.63
CA GLY A 8 -6.29 -10.91 -16.02
C GLY A 8 -5.64 -11.94 -15.12
N GLU A 9 -5.67 -13.21 -15.50
CA GLU A 9 -4.68 -14.18 -15.00
C GLU A 9 -3.30 -13.65 -15.38
N MET A 10 -2.44 -13.32 -14.40
CA MET A 10 -1.12 -12.81 -14.73
C MET A 10 -0.04 -13.51 -13.90
N GLY A 11 0.71 -14.34 -14.62
CA GLY A 11 1.71 -15.25 -14.12
C GLY A 11 2.85 -14.58 -13.37
N VAL A 12 3.32 -15.30 -12.36
CA VAL A 12 4.53 -15.01 -11.58
C VAL A 12 5.77 -15.09 -12.48
N SER A 13 6.29 -13.94 -12.92
CA SER A 13 7.62 -13.88 -13.54
C SER A 13 8.66 -13.57 -12.47
N ALA A 14 9.37 -14.61 -12.04
CA ALA A 14 10.47 -14.52 -11.08
C ALA A 14 11.77 -14.19 -11.82
N HIS A 15 12.33 -13.00 -11.61
CA HIS A 15 13.66 -12.67 -12.13
C HIS A 15 14.73 -13.17 -11.14
N LEU A 16 15.47 -14.22 -11.49
CA LEU A 16 16.53 -14.80 -10.66
C LEU A 16 17.87 -14.13 -10.96
N GLN A 17 18.41 -13.36 -10.01
CA GLN A 17 19.75 -12.78 -10.09
C GLN A 17 20.77 -13.70 -9.38
N PRO A 18 21.82 -14.21 -10.05
CA PRO A 18 22.79 -15.10 -9.41
C PRO A 18 23.89 -14.29 -8.69
N CYS A 19 24.07 -14.52 -7.39
CA CYS A 19 25.22 -14.03 -6.61
C CYS A 19 26.18 -15.19 -6.29
N LYS A 20 27.50 -14.98 -6.45
CA LYS A 20 28.53 -15.96 -6.07
C LYS A 20 29.01 -15.69 -4.65
N ALA A 21 28.44 -16.40 -3.67
CA ALA A 21 29.02 -16.84 -2.38
C ALA A 21 27.88 -17.29 -1.44
N GLY A 22 27.78 -18.59 -1.16
CA GLY A 22 26.68 -19.20 -0.40
C GLY A 22 25.42 -19.42 -1.24
N THR A 23 24.65 -20.49 -0.98
CA THR A 23 23.40 -20.81 -1.71
C THR A 23 22.25 -19.88 -1.33
N THR A 24 22.49 -18.57 -1.32
CA THR A 24 21.45 -17.56 -1.13
C THR A 24 20.81 -17.29 -2.48
N ARG A 25 19.49 -17.48 -2.59
CA ARG A 25 18.70 -17.12 -3.77
C ARG A 25 17.91 -15.86 -3.48
N PHE A 26 17.95 -14.90 -4.39
CA PHE A 26 17.12 -13.69 -4.33
C PHE A 26 15.86 -13.87 -5.18
N PHE A 27 14.72 -13.44 -4.65
CA PHE A 27 13.46 -13.41 -5.36
C PHE A 27 12.93 -11.99 -5.41
N THR A 28 12.54 -11.56 -6.60
CA THR A 28 11.85 -10.29 -6.83
C THR A 28 10.58 -10.57 -7.62
N SER A 29 9.52 -9.81 -7.34
CA SER A 29 8.25 -9.89 -8.05
C SER A 29 7.86 -8.50 -8.54
N ASN A 30 7.52 -8.41 -9.82
CA ASN A 30 7.09 -7.16 -10.45
C ASN A 30 5.64 -6.80 -10.13
N THR A 31 4.87 -7.71 -9.53
CA THR A 31 3.45 -7.52 -9.20
C THR A 31 3.18 -7.42 -7.70
N HIS A 32 4.19 -7.71 -6.86
CA HIS A 32 3.99 -7.74 -5.41
C HIS A 32 3.50 -6.40 -4.86
N SER A 33 4.08 -5.27 -5.31
CA SER A 33 3.69 -3.94 -4.84
C SER A 33 2.23 -3.60 -5.19
N SER A 34 1.76 -3.91 -6.39
CA SER A 34 0.38 -3.64 -6.79
C SER A 34 -0.62 -4.49 -6.01
N VAL A 35 -0.32 -5.79 -5.81
CA VAL A 35 -1.17 -6.69 -5.01
C VAL A 35 -1.25 -6.22 -3.56
N VAL A 36 -0.13 -5.79 -2.96
CA VAL A 36 -0.12 -5.24 -1.59
C VAL A 36 -0.97 -3.97 -1.51
N LEU A 37 -0.82 -3.04 -2.46
CA LEU A 37 -1.62 -1.81 -2.48
C LEU A 37 -3.12 -2.09 -2.64
N GLN A 38 -3.49 -3.04 -3.50
CA GLN A 38 -4.89 -3.46 -3.64
C GLN A 38 -5.43 -4.05 -2.34
N GLY A 39 -4.63 -4.85 -1.63
CA GLY A 39 -5.00 -5.37 -0.32
C GLY A 39 -5.27 -4.27 0.72
N PHE A 40 -4.41 -3.25 0.79
CA PHE A 40 -4.62 -2.10 1.67
C PHE A 40 -5.86 -1.29 1.31
N ASP A 41 -6.16 -1.12 0.02
CA ASP A 41 -7.37 -0.43 -0.41
C ASP A 41 -8.64 -1.20 0.00
N GLN A 42 -8.64 -2.52 -0.16
CA GLN A 42 -9.75 -3.35 0.30
C GLN A 42 -9.94 -3.26 1.83
N LEU A 43 -8.85 -3.35 2.60
CA LEU A 43 -8.90 -3.17 4.06
C LEU A 43 -9.46 -1.79 4.43
N ARG A 44 -9.10 -0.73 3.69
CA ARG A 44 -9.61 0.62 3.90
C ARG A 44 -11.11 0.72 3.63
N ILE A 45 -11.59 0.12 2.54
CA ILE A 45 -13.02 0.08 2.18
C ILE A 45 -13.83 -0.67 3.25
N GLU A 46 -13.28 -1.74 3.80
CA GLU A 46 -13.91 -2.53 4.87
C GLU A 46 -13.75 -1.90 6.27
N GLY A 47 -12.98 -0.82 6.40
CA GLY A 47 -12.67 -0.17 7.68
C GLY A 47 -11.78 -1.01 8.60
N LEU A 48 -11.08 -1.99 8.06
CA LEU A 48 -10.21 -2.90 8.81
C LEU A 48 -8.81 -2.32 8.98
N LEU A 49 -8.31 -2.41 10.22
CA LEU A 49 -6.98 -1.94 10.61
C LEU A 49 -6.74 -0.43 10.40
N CYS A 50 -7.77 0.35 10.03
CA CYS A 50 -7.69 1.80 9.99
C CYS A 50 -7.58 2.33 11.43
N ASP A 51 -6.47 3.00 11.70
CA ASP A 51 -6.07 3.46 13.04
C ASP A 51 -6.12 4.98 13.18
N VAL A 52 -6.41 5.70 12.09
CA VAL A 52 -6.67 7.14 12.11
C VAL A 52 -7.80 7.49 11.15
N THR A 53 -8.51 8.56 11.47
CA THR A 53 -9.56 9.13 10.63
C THR A 53 -9.19 10.58 10.33
N LEU A 54 -9.15 10.93 9.04
CA LEU A 54 -8.90 12.30 8.60
C LEU A 54 -10.23 12.99 8.34
N ILE A 55 -10.34 14.23 8.81
CA ILE A 55 -11.48 15.12 8.58
C ILE A 55 -10.89 16.44 8.06
N PRO A 56 -11.19 16.85 6.82
CA PRO A 56 -10.75 18.14 6.29
C PRO A 56 -11.26 19.29 7.14
N GLY A 57 -10.49 20.38 7.27
CA GLY A 57 -10.91 21.52 8.08
C GLY A 57 -12.08 22.32 7.49
N ASP A 58 -12.34 22.15 6.19
CA ASP A 58 -13.34 22.83 5.39
C ASP A 58 -14.54 21.93 5.01
N GLY A 59 -14.69 20.77 5.65
CA GLY A 59 -15.79 19.86 5.38
C GLY A 59 -16.02 18.82 6.47
N ASP A 60 -17.05 18.01 6.28
CA ASP A 60 -17.47 16.97 7.22
C ASP A 60 -17.18 15.54 6.70
N GLU A 61 -16.46 15.41 5.58
CA GLU A 61 -16.11 14.11 5.02
C GLU A 61 -15.09 13.37 5.92
N ILE A 62 -15.35 12.08 6.10
CA ILE A 62 -14.60 11.23 7.03
C ILE A 62 -13.79 10.21 6.21
N PHE A 63 -12.47 10.23 6.39
CA PHE A 63 -11.57 9.32 5.69
C PHE A 63 -10.84 8.40 6.68
N PRO A 64 -11.35 7.17 6.94
CA PRO A 64 -10.60 6.17 7.68
C PRO A 64 -9.39 5.74 6.84
N VAL A 65 -8.20 5.78 7.42
CA VAL A 65 -6.94 5.46 6.74
C VAL A 65 -5.99 4.70 7.67
N HIS A 66 -4.99 4.06 7.07
CA HIS A 66 -3.88 3.44 7.79
C HIS A 66 -2.72 4.44 7.92
N ARG A 67 -2.32 4.78 9.14
CA ARG A 67 -1.20 5.71 9.41
C ARG A 67 0.07 5.30 8.67
N ALA A 68 0.40 4.01 8.70
CA ALA A 68 1.59 3.47 8.04
C ALA A 68 1.57 3.71 6.52
N MET A 69 0.39 3.57 5.89
CA MET A 69 0.23 3.79 4.46
C MET A 69 0.41 5.28 4.10
N MET A 70 -0.27 6.16 4.84
CA MET A 70 -0.14 7.61 4.66
C MET A 70 1.30 8.10 4.89
N ALA A 71 1.97 7.60 5.93
CA ALA A 71 3.36 7.94 6.23
C ALA A 71 4.34 7.44 5.17
N SER A 72 4.08 6.29 4.55
CA SER A 72 4.92 5.78 3.45
C SER A 72 4.80 6.63 2.18
N ALA A 73 3.62 7.20 1.92
CA ALA A 73 3.30 7.92 0.70
C ALA A 73 3.55 9.45 0.80
N SER A 74 3.68 10.02 2.00
CA SER A 74 3.79 11.46 2.21
C SER A 74 4.68 11.80 3.40
N ASP A 75 5.68 12.66 3.19
CA ASP A 75 6.54 13.15 4.27
C ASP A 75 5.79 13.99 5.30
N TYR A 76 4.70 14.67 4.90
CA TYR A 76 3.83 15.40 5.82
C TYR A 76 3.18 14.44 6.83
N PHE A 77 2.54 13.36 6.34
CA PHE A 77 1.92 12.37 7.21
C PHE A 77 2.95 11.54 7.97
N LYS A 78 4.14 11.32 7.39
CA LYS A 78 5.25 10.69 8.09
C LYS A 78 5.63 11.52 9.32
N ALA A 79 5.91 12.81 9.13
CA ALA A 79 6.20 13.72 10.24
C ALA A 79 5.03 13.82 11.24
N MET A 80 3.78 13.89 10.75
CA MET A 80 2.58 13.87 11.59
C MET A 80 2.55 12.67 12.53
N PHE A 81 2.75 11.47 11.97
CA PHE A 81 2.47 10.23 12.67
C PHE A 81 3.67 9.66 13.44
N THR A 82 4.88 10.14 13.19
CA THR A 82 6.11 9.71 13.88
C THR A 82 6.71 10.77 14.81
N GLY A 83 5.94 11.80 15.20
CA GLY A 83 6.35 12.79 16.23
C GLY A 83 7.18 13.98 15.72
N GLY A 84 7.10 14.27 14.43
CA GLY A 84 7.85 15.31 13.71
C GLY A 84 7.12 16.64 13.50
N MET A 85 5.85 16.78 13.92
CA MET A 85 5.16 18.07 13.96
C MET A 85 5.00 18.51 15.41
N LYS A 86 5.72 19.57 15.78
CA LYS A 86 5.59 20.31 17.03
C LYS A 86 5.09 21.70 16.69
#